data_AF-A0A255R1T6-F1
#
_entry.id   AF-A0A255R1T6-F1
#
_cell.length_a   1.000
_cell.length_b   1.000
_cell.length_c   1.000
_cell.angle_alpha   90.00
_cell.angle_beta   90.00
_cell.angle_gamma   90.00
#
_symmetry.space_group_name_H-M   'P 1'
#
loop_
_entity.id
_entity.type
_entity.pdbx_description
1 polymer ?
#
loop_
_entity_poly.entity_id
_entity_poly.type
_entity_poly.pdbx_seq_one_letter_code
_entity_poly.pdbx_strand_id
1 'polypeptide(L)'
;MPMNTPMLLILYKVYSGADATFTIYEDAGDGYDCEHKGYVTYTLHWDDSHHQLSISARKGSYKKMVKRRQLTFVMPDGYQQTVVYDGKKAIVTLTANN
;
A
#
# COMPACT_ATOMS: atom_id res chain seq x y z
N MET A 1 -1.67 25.24 12.49
CA MET A 1 -2.45 25.09 11.24
C MET A 1 -2.21 23.70 10.70
N PRO A 2 -3.22 22.89 10.31
CA PRO A 2 -2.92 21.61 9.70
C PRO A 2 -2.29 21.91 8.34
N MET A 3 -0.99 21.64 8.24
CA MET A 3 -0.28 21.60 6.98
C MET A 3 -1.03 20.58 6.11
N ASN A 4 -1.63 21.02 5.01
CA ASN A 4 -2.08 20.11 3.96
C ASN A 4 -0.83 19.47 3.35
N THR A 5 -0.23 18.51 4.05
CA THR A 5 0.79 17.66 3.48
C THR A 5 0.14 16.97 2.28
N PRO A 6 0.61 17.20 1.05
CA PRO A 6 0.04 16.51 -0.10
C PRO A 6 0.15 15.01 0.19
N MET A 7 -0.99 14.32 0.21
CA MET A 7 -0.95 12.86 0.20
C MET A 7 -0.32 12.46 -1.11
N LEU A 8 0.94 12.05 -1.05
CA LEU A 8 1.61 11.47 -2.21
C LEU A 8 0.80 10.26 -2.63
N LEU A 9 0.28 10.30 -3.86
CA LEU A 9 -0.39 9.17 -4.48
C LEU A 9 0.63 8.07 -4.72
N ILE A 10 0.33 6.85 -4.30
CA ILE A 10 1.15 5.67 -4.59
C ILE A 10 0.37 4.79 -5.56
N LEU A 11 1.02 4.45 -6.68
CA LEU A 11 0.45 3.59 -7.70
C LEU A 11 1.16 2.24 -7.71
N TYR A 12 0.38 1.17 -7.65
CA TYR A 12 0.84 -0.20 -7.81
C TYR A 12 0.22 -0.81 -9.05
N LYS A 13 1.04 -1.41 -9.90
CA LYS A 13 0.55 -2.22 -11.03
C LYS A 13 0.32 -3.65 -10.56
N VAL A 14 -0.86 -4.18 -10.84
CA VAL A 14 -1.23 -5.56 -10.52
C VAL A 14 -1.30 -6.32 -11.84
N TYR A 15 -0.41 -7.31 -11.99
CA TYR A 15 -0.36 -8.18 -13.16
C TYR A 15 -0.90 -9.55 -12.74
N SER A 16 -2.06 -9.92 -13.27
CA SER A 16 -2.68 -11.22 -13.02
C SER A 16 -1.96 -12.37 -13.75
N GLY A 17 -2.30 -13.60 -13.37
CA GLY A 17 -1.78 -14.83 -13.94
C GLY A 17 -1.19 -15.80 -12.90
N ALA A 18 -0.97 -15.34 -11.66
CA ALA A 18 -0.59 -16.16 -10.52
C ALA A 18 -0.70 -15.35 -9.22
N ASP A 19 -0.83 -16.05 -8.08
CA ASP A 19 -0.75 -15.42 -6.76
C ASP A 19 0.59 -14.70 -6.58
N ALA A 20 0.55 -13.54 -5.95
CA ALA A 20 1.74 -12.73 -5.73
C ALA A 20 1.74 -12.10 -4.34
N THR A 21 2.93 -11.90 -3.79
CA THR A 21 3.09 -11.24 -2.49
C THR A 21 4.23 -10.22 -2.57
N PHE A 22 3.96 -9.00 -2.13
CA PHE A 22 4.94 -7.92 -2.06
C PHE A 22 4.87 -7.24 -0.71
N THR A 23 6.03 -7.07 -0.05
CA THR A 23 6.09 -6.38 1.24
C THR A 23 6.58 -4.96 1.04
N ILE A 24 5.76 -3.99 1.45
CA ILE A 24 6.12 -2.59 1.51
C ILE A 24 6.96 -2.36 2.76
N TYR A 25 8.04 -1.60 2.60
CA TYR A 25 8.86 -1.05 3.67
C TYR A 25 8.87 0.48 3.51
N GLU A 26 8.57 1.22 4.57
CA GLU A 26 8.71 2.69 4.61
C GLU A 26 9.44 3.10 5.89
N ASP A 27 10.35 4.07 5.80
CA ASP A 27 10.98 4.72 6.95
C ASP A 27 11.02 6.25 6.78
N ALA A 28 11.76 6.95 7.64
CA ALA A 28 11.85 8.40 7.63
C ALA A 28 12.73 8.98 6.52
N GLY A 29 13.61 8.19 5.89
CA GLY A 29 14.48 8.61 4.79
C GLY A 29 15.51 9.72 5.11
N ASP A 30 15.70 10.10 6.39
CA ASP A 30 16.57 11.20 6.83
C ASP A 30 17.90 10.75 7.46
N GLY A 31 18.20 9.44 7.39
CA GLY A 31 19.55 8.90 7.54
C GLY A 31 20.14 8.85 8.95
N TYR A 32 19.41 9.25 10.00
CA TYR A 32 19.94 9.31 11.37
C TYR A 32 19.17 8.49 12.43
N ASP A 33 18.19 7.66 12.03
CA ASP A 33 17.37 6.89 12.97
C ASP A 33 17.20 5.39 12.60
N CYS A 34 18.21 4.81 11.93
CA CYS A 34 18.27 3.36 11.71
C CYS A 34 18.53 2.56 13.00
N GLU A 35 19.05 3.18 14.07
CA GLU A 35 19.32 2.54 15.37
C GLU A 35 18.06 2.34 16.24
N HIS A 36 16.91 2.91 15.87
CA HIS A 36 15.69 2.92 16.70
C HIS A 36 14.51 2.09 16.15
N LYS A 37 14.70 1.23 15.14
CA LYS A 37 13.60 0.45 14.51
C LYS A 37 12.47 1.32 13.93
N GLY A 38 12.82 2.53 13.48
CA GLY A 38 11.88 3.52 12.94
C GLY A 38 11.47 3.21 11.50
N TYR A 39 10.72 2.13 11.28
CA TYR A 39 10.17 1.77 9.99
C TYR A 39 8.81 1.12 10.12
N VAL A 40 8.10 1.01 8.99
CA VAL A 40 6.87 0.23 8.88
C VAL A 40 6.93 -0.77 7.76
N THR A 41 6.19 -1.86 7.96
CA THR A 41 5.92 -2.84 6.91
C THR A 41 4.44 -3.16 6.80
N TYR A 42 4.00 -3.45 5.58
CA TYR A 42 2.72 -4.09 5.30
C TYR A 42 2.81 -4.87 3.99
N THR A 43 2.05 -5.94 3.88
CA THR A 43 2.09 -6.85 2.73
C THR A 43 0.89 -6.60 1.83
N LEU A 44 1.14 -6.55 0.53
CA LEU A 44 0.17 -6.68 -0.54
C LEU A 44 0.18 -8.14 -1.00
N HIS A 45 -0.97 -8.79 -0.97
CA HIS A 45 -1.14 -10.16 -1.44
C HIS A 45 -2.22 -10.19 -2.51
N TRP A 46 -1.86 -10.56 -3.73
CA TRP A 46 -2.77 -10.82 -4.83
C TRP A 46 -3.15 -12.30 -4.82
N ASP A 47 -4.43 -12.54 -4.67
CA ASP A 47 -5.08 -13.83 -4.90
C ASP A 47 -5.66 -13.80 -6.32
N ASP A 48 -5.02 -14.54 -7.21
CA ASP A 48 -5.36 -14.51 -8.64
C ASP A 48 -6.70 -15.19 -8.90
N SER A 49 -6.98 -16.27 -8.16
CA SER A 49 -8.21 -17.06 -8.33
C SER A 49 -9.48 -16.27 -7.99
N HIS A 50 -9.39 -15.36 -7.02
CA HIS A 50 -10.52 -14.52 -6.63
C HIS A 50 -10.43 -13.08 -7.11
N HIS A 51 -9.40 -12.71 -7.88
CA HIS A 51 -9.10 -11.34 -8.29
C HIS A 51 -9.11 -10.34 -7.11
N GLN A 52 -8.51 -10.73 -5.99
CA GLN A 52 -8.52 -9.98 -4.76
C GLN A 52 -7.11 -9.56 -4.34
N LEU A 53 -6.96 -8.27 -4.03
CA LEU A 53 -5.78 -7.75 -3.40
C LEU A 53 -6.03 -7.50 -1.91
N SER A 54 -5.32 -8.23 -1.07
CA SER A 54 -5.29 -8.05 0.39
C SER A 54 -4.14 -7.15 0.80
N ILE A 55 -4.44 -6.17 1.65
CA ILE A 55 -3.47 -5.29 2.31
C ILE A 55 -3.43 -5.69 3.78
N SER A 56 -2.28 -6.14 4.28
CA SER A 56 -2.15 -6.53 5.69
C SER A 56 -2.27 -5.31 6.62
N ALA A 57 -2.50 -5.54 7.92
CA ALA A 57 -2.30 -4.48 8.91
C ALA A 57 -0.83 -4.03 8.92
N ARG A 58 -0.60 -2.73 9.14
CA ARG A 58 0.72 -2.13 9.23
C ARG A 58 1.41 -2.54 10.53
N LYS A 59 2.68 -2.93 10.44
CA LYS A 59 3.55 -3.25 11.57
C LYS A 59 4.64 -2.18 11.68
N GLY A 60 5.02 -1.82 12.91
CA GLY A 60 6.03 -0.80 13.18
C GLY A 60 5.48 0.64 13.14
N SER A 61 6.38 1.60 13.36
CA SER A 61 6.07 3.03 13.30
C SER A 61 7.36 3.84 13.21
N TYR A 62 7.29 5.04 12.64
CA TYR A 62 8.39 6.01 12.67
C TYR A 62 7.88 7.44 12.91
N LYS A 63 8.80 8.34 13.26
CA LYS A 63 8.48 9.73 13.61
C LYS A 63 7.86 10.44 12.41
N LYS A 64 6.78 11.20 12.64
CA LYS A 64 6.02 11.92 11.60
C LYS A 64 5.44 11.01 10.49
N MET A 65 5.28 9.72 10.73
CA MET A 65 4.67 8.78 9.78
C MET A 65 3.30 9.25 9.31
N VAL A 66 3.08 9.17 7.98
CA VAL A 66 1.78 9.42 7.37
C VAL A 66 0.81 8.31 7.77
N LYS A 67 -0.25 8.69 8.51
CA LYS A 67 -1.20 7.71 9.06
C LYS A 67 -2.10 7.08 8.00
N ARG A 68 -2.49 7.85 6.97
CA ARG A 68 -3.37 7.41 5.88
C ARG A 68 -2.70 7.58 4.52
N ARG A 69 -2.74 6.56 3.69
CA ARG A 69 -2.22 6.57 2.32
C ARG A 69 -3.37 6.44 1.33
N GLN A 70 -3.31 7.17 0.22
CA GLN A 70 -4.10 6.86 -0.97
C GLN A 70 -3.29 5.91 -1.84
N LEU A 71 -3.80 4.69 -1.99
CA LEU A 71 -3.17 3.65 -2.81
C LEU A 71 -4.04 3.40 -4.03
N THR A 72 -3.47 3.53 -5.22
CA THR A 72 -4.15 3.23 -6.48
C THR A 72 -3.56 1.96 -7.06
N PHE A 73 -4.42 0.98 -7.31
CA PHE A 73 -4.08 -0.26 -7.99
C PHE A 73 -4.52 -0.16 -9.44
N VAL A 74 -3.63 -0.48 -10.38
CA VAL A 74 -3.87 -0.39 -11.82
C VAL A 74 -3.60 -1.74 -12.47
N MET A 75 -4.56 -2.23 -13.24
CA MET A 75 -4.45 -3.45 -14.04
C MET A 75 -4.00 -3.13 -15.49
N PRO A 76 -3.50 -4.12 -16.25
CA PRO A 76 -2.97 -3.88 -17.60
C PRO A 76 -4.00 -3.37 -18.62
N ASP A 77 -5.28 -3.66 -18.38
CA ASP A 77 -6.43 -3.19 -19.17
C ASP A 77 -6.83 -1.73 -18.87
N GLY A 78 -6.15 -1.08 -17.94
CA GLY A 78 -6.44 0.29 -17.51
C GLY A 78 -7.50 0.40 -16.41
N TYR A 79 -8.06 -0.72 -15.94
CA TYR A 79 -8.89 -0.69 -14.73
C TYR A 79 -8.06 -0.19 -13.54
N GLN A 80 -8.65 0.71 -12.75
CA GLN A 80 -7.99 1.25 -11.58
C GLN A 80 -8.94 1.38 -10.40
N GLN A 81 -8.42 1.09 -9.21
CA GLN A 81 -9.15 1.22 -7.96
C GLN A 81 -8.28 1.95 -6.93
N THR A 82 -8.82 3.01 -6.34
CA THR A 82 -8.14 3.77 -5.29
C THR A 82 -8.75 3.47 -3.92
N VAL A 83 -7.91 3.21 -2.92
CA VAL A 83 -8.34 2.99 -1.54
C VAL A 83 -7.60 3.90 -0.57
N VAL A 84 -8.28 4.31 0.50
CA VAL A 84 -7.65 4.99 1.63
C VAL A 84 -7.24 3.93 2.65
N TYR A 85 -5.94 3.69 2.76
CA TYR A 85 -5.36 2.75 3.71
C TYR A 85 -4.95 3.49 4.99
N ASP A 86 -5.52 3.10 6.14
CA ASP A 86 -5.29 3.72 7.46
C ASP A 86 -4.33 2.90 8.36
N GLY A 87 -3.81 1.79 7.85
CA GLY A 87 -2.96 0.86 8.59
C GLY A 87 -3.69 -0.39 9.08
N LYS A 88 -5.01 -0.51 8.91
CA LYS A 88 -5.77 -1.74 9.19
C LYS A 88 -5.84 -2.63 7.97
N LYS A 89 -5.99 -3.94 8.20
CA LYS A 89 -6.19 -4.90 7.11
C LYS A 89 -7.36 -4.46 6.22
N ALA A 90 -7.15 -4.49 4.91
CA ALA A 90 -8.15 -4.17 3.91
C ALA A 90 -8.09 -5.20 2.77
N ILE A 91 -9.20 -5.36 2.05
CA ILE A 91 -9.31 -6.23 0.88
C ILE A 91 -9.96 -5.41 -0.22
N VAL A 92 -9.45 -5.56 -1.44
CA VAL A 92 -9.90 -4.84 -2.62
C VAL A 92 -10.12 -5.86 -3.73
N THR A 93 -11.33 -5.94 -4.26
CA THR A 93 -11.59 -6.71 -5.48
C THR A 93 -11.23 -5.86 -6.69
N LEU A 94 -10.44 -6.41 -7.61
CA LEU A 94 -10.08 -5.75 -8.86
C LEU A 94 -10.75 -6.50 -10.01
N THR A 95 -11.82 -5.94 -10.55
CA THR A 95 -12.51 -6.52 -11.71
C THR A 95 -11.90 -5.97 -12.98
N ALA A 96 -11.37 -6.83 -13.84
CA ALA A 96 -10.97 -6.45 -15.18
C ALA A 96 -12.18 -5.86 -15.95
N ASN A 97 -11.93 -4.86 -16.77
CA ASN A 97 -12.91 -4.34 -17.70
C ASN A 97 -13.00 -5.31 -18.89
N ASN A 98 -14.09 -6.05 -18.99
CA ASN A 98 -14.41 -6.84 -20.18
C ASN A 98 -14.77 -5.95 -21.37
#